data_AF-A0A0F9T8P7-F1
#
_entry.id   AF-A0A0F9T8P7-F1
#
_cell.length_a   1.000
_cell.length_b   1.000
_cell.length_c   1.000
_cell.angle_alpha   90.00
_cell.angle_beta   90.00
_cell.angle_gamma   90.00
#
_symmetry.space_group_name_H-M   'P 1'
#
loop_
_entity.id
_entity.type
_entity.pdbx_description
1 polymer ?
#
loop_
_entity_poly.entity_id
_entity_poly.type
_entity_poly.pdbx_seq_one_letter_code
_entity_poly.pdbx_strand_id
1 'polypeptide(L)'
;MTLVSQFGTRKTIRQAVGINSGKMVLISASANGSTTTFVTTDLFGASTNTYKGRRWLGTDSPNDEVKSRVISTAVTTDVYTLTLSPAVTSTLSGDTAELWEMDPEEIGSGASGGRGFINQAIREISDKAFDPEESLALHGDGRETRLDIPSEFAEIHRIDYRTSVETEIIDEATAIWDELAEPSNVTHSQQTEDAKLGSSFRMVVATGFSTGLLATKAFTTKDLSGMDFAEFWIKCSIATSAADLQLMLDDTAECASPLETLDVPALVADTWTYVRVALANPETDTAIISVGLNYTVDIGAATIWINDVKTVLNSTAKWVALQKHLWGVDVNARDLILTSVGRARVGYSLLKLVGGDKPVLLDADATASEVDDWYVICRATALTLRAHPQEGKDPNYWDLQAERAKMKHHLPANTRKVG
;
A
#
# COMPACT_ATOMS: atom_id res chain seq x y z
N MET A 1 23.79 11.00 4.38
CA MET A 1 23.73 9.52 4.34
C MET A 1 22.35 9.15 4.81
N THR A 2 21.44 8.88 3.89
CA THR A 2 20.10 8.39 4.21
C THR A 2 20.28 6.95 4.67
N LEU A 3 20.14 6.71 5.96
CA LEU A 3 20.18 5.35 6.49
C LEU A 3 18.90 4.66 5.99
N VAL A 4 19.05 3.71 5.07
CA VAL A 4 18.01 2.72 4.81
C VAL A 4 18.05 1.79 6.03
N SER A 5 17.26 2.08 7.06
CA SER A 5 17.10 1.15 8.18
C SER A 5 16.23 0.00 7.70
N GLN A 6 16.83 -1.17 7.50
CA GLN A 6 16.04 -2.39 7.40
C GLN A 6 15.51 -2.69 8.80
N PHE A 7 14.20 -2.50 8.98
CA PHE A 7 13.52 -2.84 10.22
C PHE A 7 13.45 -4.35 10.41
N GLY A 8 13.36 -4.78 11.66
CA GLY A 8 13.28 -6.16 12.09
C GLY A 8 11.98 -6.81 11.63
N THR A 9 12.06 -8.10 11.34
CA THR A 9 10.89 -8.94 11.09
C THR A 9 10.21 -9.33 12.39
N ARG A 10 8.91 -9.70 12.33
CA ARG A 10 8.15 -10.21 13.48
C ARG A 10 8.92 -11.29 14.25
N LYS A 11 9.59 -12.21 13.55
CA LYS A 11 10.44 -13.25 14.15
C LYS A 11 11.55 -12.64 15.01
N THR A 12 12.34 -11.73 14.44
CA THR A 12 13.46 -11.11 15.17
C THR A 12 13.00 -10.30 16.39
N ILE A 13 11.90 -9.56 16.25
CA ILE A 13 11.29 -8.78 17.35
C ILE A 13 10.77 -9.72 18.44
N ARG A 14 10.02 -10.77 18.09
CA ARG A 14 9.52 -11.78 19.04
C ARG A 14 10.67 -12.43 19.80
N GLN A 15 11.75 -12.80 19.09
CA GLN A 15 12.91 -13.41 19.71
C GLN A 15 13.58 -12.47 20.72
N ALA A 16 13.77 -11.21 20.37
CA ALA A 16 14.32 -10.20 21.28
C ALA A 16 13.44 -10.04 22.53
N VAL A 17 12.11 -9.96 22.37
CA VAL A 17 11.17 -9.87 23.50
C VAL A 17 11.25 -11.11 24.41
N GLY A 18 11.30 -12.31 23.82
CA GLY A 18 11.41 -13.56 24.57
C GLY A 18 12.70 -13.66 25.38
N ILE A 19 13.82 -13.27 24.80
CA ILE A 19 15.12 -13.25 25.47
C ILE A 19 15.16 -12.19 26.58
N ASN A 20 14.68 -10.97 26.30
CA ASN A 20 14.69 -9.86 27.26
C ASN A 20 13.82 -10.17 28.49
N SER A 21 12.65 -10.76 28.27
CA SER A 21 11.74 -11.22 29.33
C SER A 21 12.20 -12.50 30.04
N GLY A 22 13.17 -13.22 29.48
CA GLY A 22 13.67 -14.50 30.01
C GLY A 22 12.69 -15.66 29.82
N LYS A 23 11.72 -15.53 28.91
CA LYS A 23 10.67 -16.54 28.65
C LYS A 23 11.01 -17.47 27.48
N MET A 24 12.08 -17.19 26.74
CA MET A 24 12.51 -17.95 25.58
C MET A 24 14.02 -18.25 25.60
N VAL A 25 14.38 -19.42 25.08
CA VAL A 25 15.75 -19.80 24.74
C VAL A 25 15.78 -20.28 23.29
N LEU A 26 16.77 -19.81 22.52
CA LEU A 26 17.05 -20.31 21.18
C LEU A 26 17.83 -21.62 21.29
N ILE A 27 17.40 -22.63 20.55
CA ILE A 27 18.02 -23.95 20.51
C ILE A 27 18.26 -24.38 19.07
N SER A 28 19.33 -25.12 18.85
CA SER A 28 19.73 -25.71 17.58
C SER A 28 19.82 -27.22 17.75
N ALA A 29 19.44 -27.94 16.69
CA ALA A 29 19.49 -29.38 16.68
C ALA A 29 20.95 -29.87 16.57
N SER A 30 21.46 -30.52 17.61
CA SER A 30 22.82 -31.06 17.63
C SER A 30 22.95 -32.38 16.85
N ALA A 31 21.82 -33.05 16.57
CA ALA A 31 21.74 -34.26 15.78
C ALA A 31 20.36 -34.38 15.11
N ASN A 32 20.24 -35.33 14.16
CA ASN A 32 18.95 -35.64 13.56
C ASN A 32 17.97 -36.15 14.62
N GLY A 33 16.79 -35.54 14.64
CA GLY A 33 15.65 -35.97 15.44
C GLY A 33 14.69 -36.82 14.62
N SER A 34 13.45 -36.87 15.09
CA SER A 34 12.34 -37.58 14.45
C SER A 34 11.13 -36.66 14.43
N THR A 35 10.00 -37.13 13.90
CA THR A 35 8.75 -36.37 13.92
C THR A 35 8.25 -36.04 15.34
N THR A 36 8.78 -36.71 16.38
CA THR A 36 8.39 -36.49 17.77
C THR A 36 9.56 -36.16 18.68
N THR A 37 10.76 -35.92 18.14
CA THR A 37 11.94 -35.65 18.96
C THR A 37 12.82 -34.54 18.38
N PHE A 38 13.23 -33.60 19.22
CA PHE A 38 14.26 -32.60 18.93
C PHE A 38 15.46 -32.84 19.85
N VAL A 39 16.67 -32.92 19.28
CA VAL A 39 17.90 -33.26 20.01
C VAL A 39 18.82 -32.06 20.04
N THR A 40 19.20 -31.57 21.22
CA THR A 40 19.99 -30.34 21.38
C THR A 40 21.00 -30.42 22.53
N THR A 41 22.03 -29.59 22.46
CA THR A 41 23.04 -29.38 23.52
C THR A 41 22.97 -27.98 24.12
N ASP A 42 22.04 -27.14 23.69
CA ASP A 42 21.97 -25.71 24.06
C ASP A 42 21.26 -25.45 25.40
N LEU A 43 20.83 -26.53 26.06
CA LEU A 43 20.06 -26.51 27.29
C LEU A 43 20.95 -26.83 28.50
N PHE A 44 20.47 -26.48 29.70
CA PHE A 44 21.20 -26.63 30.96
C PHE A 44 20.30 -27.18 32.07
N GLY A 45 20.82 -28.12 32.85
CA GLY A 45 20.11 -28.73 33.98
C GLY A 45 20.14 -30.25 33.91
N ALA A 46 20.31 -30.89 35.07
CA ALA A 46 20.65 -32.31 35.15
C ALA A 46 19.44 -33.25 35.30
N SER A 47 18.20 -32.75 35.27
CA SER A 47 17.01 -33.57 35.58
C SER A 47 16.18 -33.95 34.34
N THR A 48 15.67 -35.19 34.35
CA THR A 48 14.63 -35.58 33.40
C THR A 48 13.40 -34.70 33.59
N ASN A 49 12.77 -34.29 32.47
CA ASN A 49 11.57 -33.46 32.43
C ASN A 49 11.72 -32.00 32.91
N THR A 50 12.93 -31.43 33.03
CA THR A 50 13.11 -30.00 33.35
C THR A 50 12.29 -29.08 32.43
N TYR A 51 12.19 -29.44 31.14
CA TYR A 51 11.56 -28.61 30.11
C TYR A 51 10.16 -29.09 29.72
N LYS A 52 9.59 -30.05 30.47
CA LYS A 52 8.24 -30.56 30.19
C LYS A 52 7.22 -29.42 30.34
N GLY A 53 6.31 -29.34 29.38
CA GLY A 53 5.25 -28.33 29.33
C GLY A 53 5.61 -27.09 28.52
N ARG A 54 6.91 -26.85 28.23
CA ARG A 54 7.36 -25.75 27.39
C ARG A 54 6.83 -25.89 25.96
N ARG A 55 6.62 -24.74 25.30
CA ARG A 55 6.22 -24.68 23.88
C ARG A 55 7.46 -24.70 23.01
N TRP A 56 7.40 -25.46 21.94
CA TRP A 56 8.42 -25.52 20.91
C TRP A 56 7.88 -24.85 19.66
N LEU A 57 8.66 -23.97 19.05
CA LEU A 57 8.33 -23.30 17.80
C LEU A 57 9.51 -23.46 16.84
N GLY A 58 9.31 -24.16 15.73
CA GLY A 58 10.33 -24.28 14.70
C GLY A 58 10.55 -22.95 13.98
N THR A 59 11.80 -22.67 13.61
CA THR A 59 12.18 -21.40 13.00
C THR A 59 12.78 -21.55 11.60
N ASP A 60 12.95 -22.77 11.12
CA ASP A 60 13.50 -23.05 9.80
C ASP A 60 12.63 -24.05 9.03
N SER A 61 12.64 -23.97 7.70
CA SER A 61 11.97 -24.92 6.83
C SER A 61 12.51 -26.34 7.05
N PRO A 62 11.65 -27.39 7.12
CA PRO A 62 10.21 -27.39 6.84
C PRO A 62 9.31 -27.11 8.05
N ASN A 63 9.89 -26.82 9.22
CA ASN A 63 9.15 -26.59 10.47
C ASN A 63 8.96 -25.12 10.82
N ASP A 64 9.13 -24.20 9.87
CA ASP A 64 8.98 -22.77 10.12
C ASP A 64 7.55 -22.46 10.59
N GLU A 65 7.44 -21.68 11.66
CA GLU A 65 6.20 -21.39 12.40
C GLU A 65 5.41 -22.62 12.93
N VAL A 66 5.97 -23.84 12.84
CA VAL A 66 5.32 -25.07 13.34
C VAL A 66 5.41 -25.11 14.87
N LYS A 67 4.24 -25.27 15.50
CA LYS A 67 4.09 -25.27 16.96
C LYS A 67 3.97 -26.69 17.51
N SER A 68 4.70 -26.95 18.57
CA SER A 68 4.57 -28.18 19.36
C SER A 68 4.73 -27.91 20.86
N ARG A 69 4.60 -28.95 21.67
CA ARG A 69 4.81 -28.91 23.12
C ARG A 69 5.75 -30.02 23.54
N VAL A 70 6.67 -29.70 24.45
CA VAL A 70 7.53 -30.70 25.08
C VAL A 70 6.73 -31.52 26.08
N ILE A 71 6.53 -32.80 25.82
CA ILE A 71 5.80 -33.73 26.71
C ILE A 71 6.73 -34.51 27.65
N SER A 72 8.00 -34.66 27.28
CA SER A 72 9.05 -35.23 28.12
C SER A 72 10.43 -34.74 27.69
N THR A 73 11.40 -34.83 28.60
CA THR A 73 12.81 -34.55 28.31
C THR A 73 13.69 -35.63 28.90
N ALA A 74 14.56 -36.20 28.07
CA ALA A 74 15.64 -37.10 28.47
C ALA A 74 17.00 -36.40 28.30
N VAL A 75 17.96 -36.71 29.17
CA VAL A 75 19.31 -36.15 29.14
C VAL A 75 20.33 -37.29 29.15
N THR A 76 21.30 -37.28 28.24
CA THR A 76 22.40 -38.25 28.19
C THR A 76 23.67 -37.52 27.79
N THR A 77 24.66 -37.45 28.69
CA THR A 77 25.95 -36.77 28.46
C THR A 77 25.75 -35.35 27.90
N ASP A 78 24.96 -34.53 28.60
CA ASP A 78 24.62 -33.14 28.22
C ASP A 78 23.92 -32.97 26.86
N VAL A 79 23.45 -34.07 26.26
CA VAL A 79 22.54 -34.06 25.12
C VAL A 79 21.10 -34.22 25.61
N TYR A 80 20.27 -33.24 25.27
CA TYR A 80 18.86 -33.18 25.63
C TYR A 80 18.02 -33.67 24.46
N THR A 81 17.18 -34.68 24.72
CA THR A 81 16.15 -35.12 23.78
C THR A 81 14.79 -34.64 24.29
N LEU A 82 14.22 -33.67 23.59
CA LEU A 82 12.87 -33.16 23.82
C LEU A 82 11.88 -34.02 23.04
N THR A 83 10.89 -34.60 23.72
CA THR A 83 9.79 -35.30 23.05
C THR A 83 8.66 -34.31 22.79
N LEU A 84 8.21 -34.23 21.53
CA LEU A 84 7.28 -33.22 21.02
C LEU A 84 5.89 -33.82 20.75
N SER A 85 4.84 -33.07 21.09
CA SER A 85 3.46 -33.34 20.69
C SER A 85 2.67 -32.03 20.53
N PRO A 86 1.96 -31.80 19.42
CA PRO A 86 1.81 -32.67 18.24
C PRO A 86 3.13 -32.95 17.50
N ALA A 87 3.14 -34.01 16.69
CA ALA A 87 4.29 -34.35 15.86
C ALA A 87 4.59 -33.25 14.83
N VAL A 88 5.87 -33.05 14.55
CA VAL A 88 6.41 -32.09 13.58
C VAL A 88 7.07 -32.84 12.42
N THR A 89 7.55 -32.13 11.41
CA THR A 89 8.40 -32.76 10.39
C THR A 89 9.75 -33.13 11.02
N SER A 90 10.34 -34.27 10.64
CA SER A 90 11.61 -34.73 11.22
C SER A 90 12.68 -33.63 11.21
N THR A 91 13.22 -33.33 12.39
CA THR A 91 14.24 -32.28 12.54
C THR A 91 15.61 -32.81 12.14
N LEU A 92 16.39 -32.01 11.43
CA LEU A 92 17.74 -32.33 10.99
C LEU A 92 18.78 -31.60 11.85
N SER A 93 20.02 -32.09 11.86
CA SER A 93 21.12 -31.36 12.50
C SER A 93 21.27 -29.97 11.88
N GLY A 94 21.34 -28.94 12.74
CA GLY A 94 21.39 -27.54 12.34
C GLY A 94 20.04 -26.82 12.33
N ASP A 95 18.91 -27.55 12.36
CA ASP A 95 17.59 -26.92 12.47
C ASP A 95 17.48 -26.10 13.76
N THR A 96 16.96 -24.88 13.66
CA THR A 96 16.75 -24.01 14.82
C THR A 96 15.30 -24.03 15.30
N ALA A 97 15.13 -23.76 16.59
CA ALA A 97 13.83 -23.60 17.21
C ALA A 97 13.89 -22.64 18.41
N GLU A 98 12.73 -22.12 18.78
CA GLU A 98 12.52 -21.36 20.00
C GLU A 98 11.82 -22.24 21.05
N LEU A 99 12.37 -22.26 22.27
CA LEU A 99 11.78 -22.96 23.40
C LEU A 99 11.21 -21.97 24.42
N TRP A 100 9.90 -21.97 24.57
CA TRP A 100 9.15 -20.96 25.33
C TRP A 100 8.52 -21.52 26.61
N GLU A 101 8.54 -20.71 27.69
CA GLU A 101 7.81 -20.99 28.93
C GLU A 101 6.32 -20.62 28.86
N MET A 102 5.98 -19.74 27.92
CA MET A 102 4.63 -19.26 27.66
C MET A 102 4.22 -19.56 26.21
N ASP A 103 3.02 -19.14 25.81
CA ASP A 103 2.61 -19.25 24.41
C ASP A 103 3.30 -18.14 23.56
N PRO A 104 4.12 -18.48 22.55
CA PRO A 104 4.78 -17.47 21.72
C PRO A 104 3.80 -16.58 20.94
N GLU A 105 2.56 -17.04 20.71
CA GLU A 105 1.53 -16.23 20.05
C GLU A 105 1.13 -15.02 20.90
N GLU A 106 1.16 -15.10 22.24
CA GLU A 106 0.83 -13.97 23.11
C GLU A 106 1.79 -12.78 22.91
N ILE A 107 3.03 -13.04 22.49
CA ILE A 107 4.00 -11.99 22.15
C ILE A 107 3.83 -11.55 20.68
N GLY A 108 3.67 -12.51 19.77
CA GLY A 108 3.59 -12.32 18.32
C GLY A 108 2.30 -11.63 17.85
N SER A 109 1.57 -12.29 16.95
CA SER A 109 0.33 -11.76 16.39
C SER A 109 -0.87 -11.89 17.35
N GLY A 110 -0.79 -12.75 18.36
CA GLY A 110 -1.90 -13.14 19.24
C GLY A 110 -2.76 -14.25 18.62
N ALA A 111 -3.28 -15.16 19.45
CA ALA A 111 -4.27 -16.15 19.01
C ALA A 111 -5.50 -15.42 18.43
N SER A 112 -5.77 -15.61 17.13
CA SER A 112 -6.95 -15.11 16.41
C SER A 112 -7.36 -13.66 16.72
N GLY A 113 -6.62 -12.67 16.20
CA GLY A 113 -7.13 -11.28 16.15
C GLY A 113 -6.14 -10.15 16.45
N GLY A 114 -4.84 -10.34 16.22
CA GLY A 114 -3.88 -9.23 16.31
C GLY A 114 -3.63 -8.73 17.73
N ARG A 115 -3.93 -9.50 18.78
CA ARG A 115 -3.86 -9.05 20.19
C ARG A 115 -2.53 -9.38 20.89
N GLY A 116 -1.53 -9.86 20.17
CA GLY A 116 -0.20 -10.09 20.77
C GLY A 116 0.47 -8.79 21.19
N PHE A 117 1.40 -8.88 22.14
CA PHE A 117 2.06 -7.70 22.73
C PHE A 117 2.81 -6.84 21.71
N ILE A 118 3.35 -7.45 20.64
CA ILE A 118 3.96 -6.72 19.51
C ILE A 118 2.92 -5.84 18.81
N ASN A 119 1.79 -6.42 18.39
CA ASN A 119 0.74 -5.66 17.71
C ASN A 119 0.04 -4.66 18.63
N GLN A 120 -0.03 -4.93 19.93
CA GLN A 120 -0.46 -3.94 20.90
C GLN A 120 0.50 -2.74 20.96
N ALA A 121 1.82 -2.98 21.01
CA ALA A 121 2.80 -1.91 20.98
C ALA A 121 2.68 -1.05 19.71
N ILE A 122 2.53 -1.69 18.53
CA ILE A 122 2.34 -0.97 17.26
C ILE A 122 1.10 -0.06 17.29
N ARG A 123 -0.04 -0.55 17.81
CA ARG A 123 -1.25 0.28 17.95
C ARG A 123 -1.08 1.44 18.93
N GLU A 124 -0.28 1.28 19.98
CA GLU A 124 -0.07 2.35 20.96
C GLU A 124 0.83 3.49 20.45
N ILE A 125 1.51 3.28 19.32
CA ILE A 125 2.31 4.29 18.62
C ILE A 125 1.74 4.70 17.27
N SER A 126 0.65 4.09 16.78
CA SER A 126 0.04 4.42 15.47
C SER A 126 -0.47 5.87 15.35
N ASP A 127 -0.46 6.64 16.44
CA ASP A 127 -0.72 8.09 16.44
C ASP A 127 0.54 8.94 16.24
N LYS A 128 1.71 8.31 16.15
CA LYS A 128 3.04 8.95 16.05
C LYS A 128 3.95 8.33 14.99
N ALA A 129 3.78 7.05 14.70
CA ALA A 129 4.46 6.33 13.64
C ALA A 129 3.46 6.05 12.52
N PHE A 130 3.92 6.23 11.27
CA PHE A 130 3.11 6.12 10.06
C PHE A 130 3.99 5.58 8.94
N ASP A 131 3.36 4.89 8.00
CA ASP A 131 3.99 4.55 6.73
C ASP A 131 3.82 5.73 5.76
N PRO A 132 4.89 6.42 5.33
CA PRO A 132 4.78 7.58 4.45
C PRO A 132 4.18 7.21 3.09
N GLU A 133 3.17 7.96 2.68
CA GLU A 133 2.43 7.73 1.44
C GLU A 133 2.32 9.02 0.60
N GLU A 134 2.31 8.87 -0.72
CA GLU A 134 2.14 9.97 -1.67
C GLU A 134 1.12 9.59 -2.76
N SER A 135 0.15 10.47 -3.01
CA SER A 135 -0.89 10.24 -4.01
C SER A 135 -1.10 11.45 -4.92
N LEU A 136 -1.25 11.14 -6.22
CA LEU A 136 -1.51 12.09 -7.31
C LEU A 136 -2.92 11.90 -7.89
N ALA A 137 -3.82 11.24 -7.18
CA ALA A 137 -5.16 10.91 -7.69
C ALA A 137 -6.11 12.11 -7.80
N LEU A 138 -5.80 13.22 -7.12
CA LEU A 138 -6.69 14.39 -7.04
C LEU A 138 -6.23 15.51 -7.96
N HIS A 139 -7.19 16.20 -8.59
CA HIS A 139 -6.92 17.37 -9.42
C HIS A 139 -7.92 18.48 -9.07
N GLY A 140 -7.41 19.68 -8.79
CA GLY A 140 -8.26 20.84 -8.56
C GLY A 140 -8.81 21.39 -9.88
N ASP A 141 -10.06 21.83 -9.88
CA ASP A 141 -10.68 22.53 -11.02
C ASP A 141 -11.02 24.00 -10.70
N GLY A 142 -10.59 24.48 -9.52
CA GLY A 142 -10.88 25.81 -8.98
C GLY A 142 -12.33 26.01 -8.50
N ARG A 143 -13.21 25.03 -8.67
CA ARG A 143 -14.65 25.10 -8.35
C ARG A 143 -15.00 24.16 -7.19
N GLU A 144 -14.54 22.92 -7.24
CA GLU A 144 -14.80 21.89 -6.24
C GLU A 144 -14.24 22.26 -4.88
N THR A 145 -15.11 22.16 -3.87
CA THR A 145 -14.78 22.52 -2.49
C THR A 145 -14.35 21.33 -1.66
N ARG A 146 -14.77 20.13 -2.06
CA ARG A 146 -14.54 18.86 -1.37
C ARG A 146 -14.01 17.87 -2.38
N LEU A 147 -12.99 17.13 -1.98
CA LEU A 147 -12.36 16.08 -2.76
C LEU A 147 -12.22 14.85 -1.86
N ASP A 148 -12.56 13.68 -2.37
CA ASP A 148 -12.48 12.44 -1.58
C ASP A 148 -11.01 12.10 -1.30
N ILE A 149 -10.66 11.85 -0.05
CA ILE A 149 -9.29 11.47 0.30
C ILE A 149 -9.11 9.99 -0.03
N PRO A 150 -8.10 9.63 -0.84
CA PRO A 150 -7.80 8.24 -1.18
C PRO A 150 -7.69 7.33 0.05
N SER A 151 -8.10 6.07 -0.07
CA SER A 151 -8.21 5.13 1.06
C SER A 151 -6.87 4.82 1.74
N GLU A 152 -5.76 5.01 1.03
CA GLU A 152 -4.41 4.77 1.56
C GLU A 152 -4.00 5.74 2.69
N PHE A 153 -4.66 6.89 2.87
CA PHE A 153 -4.27 7.83 3.92
C PHE A 153 -5.01 7.61 5.25
N ALA A 154 -4.29 7.44 6.35
CA ALA A 154 -4.81 7.69 7.69
C ALA A 154 -4.58 9.13 8.14
N GLU A 155 -3.65 9.84 7.49
CA GLU A 155 -3.36 11.24 7.78
C GLU A 155 -2.72 11.98 6.61
N ILE A 156 -2.92 13.30 6.56
CA ILE A 156 -2.32 14.19 5.56
C ILE A 156 -1.38 15.18 6.26
N HIS A 157 -0.15 15.27 5.79
CA HIS A 157 0.88 16.18 6.31
C HIS A 157 0.96 17.46 5.48
N ARG A 158 0.94 17.29 4.16
CA ARG A 158 1.14 18.37 3.20
C ARG A 158 0.33 18.11 1.95
N ILE A 159 -0.11 19.19 1.34
CA ILE A 159 -0.73 19.19 0.02
C ILE A 159 0.11 20.09 -0.84
N ASP A 160 0.65 19.54 -1.92
CA ASP A 160 1.31 20.31 -2.96
C ASP A 160 0.40 20.40 -4.18
N TYR A 161 0.52 21.46 -4.96
CA TYR A 161 -0.15 21.59 -6.25
C TYR A 161 0.87 21.86 -7.34
N ARG A 162 0.63 21.30 -8.53
CA ARG A 162 1.54 21.37 -9.67
C ARG A 162 1.41 22.74 -10.35
N THR A 163 2.44 23.56 -10.29
CA THR A 163 2.41 24.92 -10.86
C THR A 163 2.82 24.97 -12.33
N SER A 164 3.66 24.03 -12.76
CA SER A 164 4.06 23.89 -14.16
C SER A 164 4.57 22.48 -14.41
N VAL A 165 4.35 21.99 -15.61
CA VAL A 165 4.96 20.79 -16.17
C VAL A 165 5.01 20.99 -17.68
N GLU A 166 6.01 20.42 -18.34
CA GLU A 166 6.06 20.38 -19.79
C GLU A 166 4.99 19.41 -20.29
N THR A 167 4.14 19.91 -21.19
CA THR A 167 2.96 19.20 -21.70
C THR A 167 2.83 19.37 -23.19
N GLU A 168 2.39 18.33 -23.87
CA GLU A 168 1.87 18.42 -25.23
C GLU A 168 0.38 18.09 -25.19
N ILE A 169 -0.46 19.02 -25.63
CA ILE A 169 -1.91 18.80 -25.66
C ILE A 169 -2.19 17.89 -26.85
N ILE A 170 -2.80 16.72 -26.65
CA ILE A 170 -3.21 15.84 -27.75
C ILE A 170 -4.49 16.40 -28.36
N ASP A 171 -5.55 16.47 -27.55
CA ASP A 171 -6.86 16.99 -27.91
C ASP A 171 -7.61 17.44 -26.65
N GLU A 172 -8.19 18.64 -26.67
CA GLU A 172 -8.95 19.14 -25.50
C GLU A 172 -10.30 18.42 -25.32
N ALA A 173 -10.72 17.60 -26.30
CA ALA A 173 -12.02 16.95 -26.39
C ALA A 173 -13.20 17.93 -26.26
N THR A 174 -13.00 19.13 -26.80
CA THR A 174 -14.03 20.17 -26.88
C THR A 174 -14.92 20.02 -28.11
N ALA A 175 -14.60 19.11 -29.05
CA ALA A 175 -15.39 18.80 -30.23
C ALA A 175 -15.61 17.28 -30.35
N ILE A 176 -16.52 16.86 -31.23
CA ILE A 176 -16.76 15.44 -31.49
C ILE A 176 -15.53 14.82 -32.19
N TRP A 177 -15.22 13.60 -31.79
CA TRP A 177 -14.23 12.73 -32.41
C TRP A 177 -14.86 11.99 -33.58
N ASP A 178 -14.71 12.57 -34.77
CA ASP A 178 -15.42 12.24 -36.01
C ASP A 178 -14.49 11.72 -37.12
N GLU A 179 -13.30 11.22 -36.78
CA GLU A 179 -12.41 10.62 -37.77
C GLU A 179 -13.00 9.29 -38.30
N LEU A 180 -13.59 8.49 -37.41
CA LEU A 180 -14.38 7.31 -37.75
C LEU A 180 -15.88 7.64 -37.71
N ALA A 181 -16.65 7.05 -38.62
CA ALA A 181 -18.11 7.10 -38.54
C ALA A 181 -18.61 6.42 -37.25
N GLU A 182 -19.67 6.96 -36.65
CA GLU A 182 -20.25 6.41 -35.41
C GLU A 182 -20.48 4.89 -35.53
N PRO A 183 -19.87 4.07 -34.66
CA PRO A 183 -20.15 2.65 -34.62
C PRO A 183 -21.63 2.39 -34.34
N SER A 184 -22.14 1.26 -34.85
CA SER A 184 -23.51 0.85 -34.54
C SER A 184 -23.71 0.77 -33.02
N ASN A 185 -24.81 1.34 -32.53
CA ASN A 185 -25.15 1.45 -31.10
C ASN A 185 -24.27 2.41 -30.29
N VAL A 186 -23.50 3.29 -30.94
CA VAL A 186 -22.79 4.39 -30.29
C VAL A 186 -23.31 5.72 -30.85
N THR A 187 -23.51 6.71 -29.99
CA THR A 187 -23.91 8.06 -30.41
C THR A 187 -22.98 9.09 -29.80
N HIS A 188 -22.45 9.99 -30.63
CA HIS A 188 -21.52 11.03 -30.23
C HIS A 188 -22.25 12.37 -30.03
N SER A 189 -21.84 13.12 -29.02
CA SER A 189 -22.35 14.47 -28.79
C SER A 189 -21.34 15.32 -28.02
N GLN A 190 -21.42 16.63 -28.18
CA GLN A 190 -20.69 17.58 -27.35
C GLN A 190 -21.52 17.97 -26.12
N GLN A 191 -20.88 18.20 -24.98
CA GLN A 191 -21.53 18.66 -23.76
C GLN A 191 -20.87 19.94 -23.25
N THR A 192 -21.66 20.98 -22.98
CA THR A 192 -21.18 22.28 -22.50
C THR A 192 -21.36 22.47 -21.01
N GLU A 193 -22.18 21.65 -20.36
CA GLU A 193 -22.50 21.78 -18.92
C GLU A 193 -21.71 20.79 -18.07
N ASP A 194 -21.63 19.52 -18.50
CA ASP A 194 -20.91 18.46 -17.79
C ASP A 194 -19.48 18.33 -18.35
N ALA A 195 -18.60 19.26 -17.97
CA ALA A 195 -17.21 19.32 -18.44
C ALA A 195 -16.28 19.88 -17.36
N LYS A 196 -15.01 19.44 -17.37
CA LYS A 196 -13.96 19.90 -16.46
C LYS A 196 -13.20 21.11 -17.00
N LEU A 197 -13.02 21.18 -18.32
CA LEU A 197 -12.41 22.29 -19.04
C LEU A 197 -13.20 22.57 -20.33
N GLY A 198 -13.81 23.75 -20.43
CA GLY A 198 -14.57 24.14 -21.61
C GLY A 198 -15.80 23.26 -21.84
N SER A 199 -15.73 22.37 -22.83
CA SER A 199 -16.75 21.37 -23.18
C SER A 199 -16.14 19.98 -23.16
N SER A 200 -16.97 18.95 -22.96
CA SER A 200 -16.53 17.55 -22.99
C SER A 200 -17.12 16.80 -24.18
N PHE A 201 -16.42 15.76 -24.59
CA PHE A 201 -16.89 14.84 -25.61
C PHE A 201 -17.65 13.69 -24.94
N ARG A 202 -18.92 13.49 -25.33
CA ARG A 202 -19.81 12.47 -24.80
C ARG A 202 -20.09 11.38 -25.82
N MET A 203 -19.92 10.14 -25.40
CA MET A 203 -20.27 8.92 -26.13
C MET A 203 -21.37 8.18 -25.38
N VAL A 204 -22.47 7.86 -26.04
CA VAL A 204 -23.55 7.03 -25.49
C VAL A 204 -23.47 5.65 -26.13
N VAL A 205 -23.11 4.65 -25.34
CA VAL A 205 -23.05 3.24 -25.74
C VAL A 205 -24.39 2.60 -25.38
N ALA A 206 -25.16 2.21 -26.39
CA ALA A 206 -26.44 1.53 -26.23
C ALA A 206 -26.27 0.02 -26.09
N THR A 207 -27.32 -0.65 -25.59
CA THR A 207 -27.36 -2.11 -25.50
C THR A 207 -27.11 -2.76 -26.85
N GLY A 208 -26.16 -3.69 -26.93
CA GLY A 208 -25.82 -4.42 -28.16
C GLY A 208 -24.52 -3.97 -28.84
N PHE A 209 -23.85 -2.93 -28.34
CA PHE A 209 -22.41 -2.77 -28.55
C PHE A 209 -21.67 -3.78 -27.67
N SER A 210 -20.60 -4.42 -28.17
CA SER A 210 -19.87 -5.46 -27.43
C SER A 210 -18.46 -4.99 -27.07
N THR A 211 -17.56 -4.94 -28.04
CA THR A 211 -16.18 -4.43 -27.85
C THR A 211 -15.71 -3.70 -29.10
N GLY A 212 -14.69 -2.85 -28.95
CA GLY A 212 -14.02 -2.15 -30.04
C GLY A 212 -13.92 -0.64 -29.86
N LEU A 213 -13.44 0.03 -30.91
CA LEU A 213 -13.27 1.48 -30.97
C LEU A 213 -14.62 2.19 -30.86
N LEU A 214 -14.71 3.14 -29.93
CA LEU A 214 -15.90 3.98 -29.73
C LEU A 214 -15.85 5.25 -30.58
N ALA A 215 -14.66 5.85 -30.66
CA ALA A 215 -14.42 7.11 -31.37
C ALA A 215 -12.92 7.31 -31.56
N THR A 216 -12.54 8.01 -32.63
CA THR A 216 -11.16 8.44 -32.88
C THR A 216 -11.12 9.87 -33.40
N LYS A 217 -10.00 10.55 -33.19
CA LYS A 217 -9.73 11.90 -33.68
C LYS A 217 -8.35 11.99 -34.29
N ALA A 218 -8.29 12.39 -35.56
CA ALA A 218 -7.06 12.81 -36.20
C ALA A 218 -6.66 14.22 -35.78
N PHE A 219 -5.35 14.43 -35.65
CA PHE A 219 -4.73 15.73 -35.44
C PHE A 219 -3.42 15.84 -36.23
N THR A 220 -2.88 17.06 -36.32
CA THR A 220 -1.56 17.28 -36.93
C THR A 220 -0.51 16.52 -36.14
N THR A 221 0.35 15.75 -36.83
CA THR A 221 1.42 14.93 -36.25
C THR A 221 2.15 15.58 -35.08
N LYS A 222 2.33 14.82 -34.00
CA LYS A 222 3.04 15.21 -32.78
C LYS A 222 4.11 14.20 -32.44
N ASP A 223 5.23 14.70 -31.93
CA ASP A 223 6.32 13.90 -31.39
C ASP A 223 6.17 13.85 -29.86
N LEU A 224 5.90 12.66 -29.32
CA LEU A 224 5.71 12.40 -27.90
C LEU A 224 6.91 11.63 -27.31
N SER A 225 8.00 11.48 -28.06
CA SER A 225 9.12 10.60 -27.69
C SER A 225 9.86 10.94 -26.41
N GLY A 226 9.73 12.18 -25.94
CA GLY A 226 10.28 12.65 -24.66
C GLY A 226 9.28 12.69 -23.51
N MET A 227 8.06 12.17 -23.67
CA MET A 227 6.99 12.25 -22.66
C MET A 227 6.92 10.99 -21.80
N ASP A 228 6.33 11.08 -20.61
CA ASP A 228 6.28 9.97 -19.65
C ASP A 228 4.86 9.43 -19.44
N PHE A 229 3.86 10.31 -19.41
CA PHE A 229 2.47 9.95 -19.04
C PHE A 229 1.46 10.64 -19.94
N ALA A 230 0.35 9.95 -20.22
CA ALA A 230 -0.89 10.56 -20.70
C ALA A 230 -1.78 10.94 -19.50
N GLU A 231 -2.34 12.15 -19.54
CA GLU A 231 -3.25 12.67 -18.53
C GLU A 231 -4.55 13.19 -19.17
N PHE A 232 -5.69 12.85 -18.59
CA PHE A 232 -7.00 13.29 -19.07
C PHE A 232 -8.10 13.13 -18.02
N TRP A 233 -9.22 13.81 -18.22
CA TRP A 233 -10.43 13.59 -17.46
C TRP A 233 -11.33 12.58 -18.16
N ILE A 234 -11.87 11.63 -17.40
CA ILE A 234 -12.89 10.71 -17.88
C ILE A 234 -13.99 10.54 -16.83
N LYS A 235 -15.22 10.34 -17.29
CA LYS A 235 -16.39 9.99 -16.47
C LYS A 235 -17.16 8.88 -17.17
N CYS A 236 -17.71 7.95 -16.41
CA CYS A 236 -18.61 6.93 -16.92
C CYS A 236 -19.88 6.88 -16.07
N SER A 237 -21.04 6.65 -16.69
CA SER A 237 -22.32 6.56 -15.97
C SER A 237 -22.47 5.29 -15.13
N ILE A 238 -21.57 4.34 -15.29
CA ILE A 238 -21.50 3.10 -14.52
C ILE A 238 -20.10 2.94 -13.93
N ALA A 239 -19.98 2.12 -12.89
CA ALA A 239 -18.68 1.76 -12.36
C ALA A 239 -17.97 0.82 -13.33
N THR A 240 -16.66 1.01 -13.52
CA THR A 240 -15.84 0.18 -14.40
C THR A 240 -14.74 -0.52 -13.60
N SER A 241 -14.29 -1.66 -14.10
CA SER A 241 -13.04 -2.29 -13.67
C SER A 241 -11.86 -1.66 -14.39
N ALA A 242 -10.65 -1.89 -13.88
CA ALA A 242 -9.43 -1.47 -14.58
C ALA A 242 -9.34 -2.14 -15.96
N ALA A 243 -8.87 -1.40 -16.95
CA ALA A 243 -8.71 -1.81 -18.35
C ALA A 243 -10.00 -2.08 -19.13
N ASP A 244 -11.21 -1.87 -18.57
CA ASP A 244 -12.48 -1.96 -19.33
C ASP A 244 -12.55 -0.91 -20.47
N LEU A 245 -11.85 0.21 -20.29
CA LEU A 245 -11.66 1.26 -21.28
C LEU A 245 -10.16 1.47 -21.50
N GLN A 246 -9.79 1.82 -22.72
CA GLN A 246 -8.40 2.10 -23.11
C GLN A 246 -8.30 3.37 -23.94
N LEU A 247 -7.34 4.24 -23.62
CA LEU A 247 -6.93 5.32 -24.52
C LEU A 247 -5.89 4.76 -25.51
N MET A 248 -6.09 5.01 -26.79
CA MET A 248 -5.21 4.57 -27.86
C MET A 248 -4.52 5.76 -28.49
N LEU A 249 -3.21 5.67 -28.73
CA LEU A 249 -2.45 6.64 -29.53
C LEU A 249 -1.77 5.90 -30.69
N ASP A 250 -1.81 6.52 -31.87
CA ASP A 250 -1.37 5.86 -33.10
C ASP A 250 -0.74 6.85 -34.09
N ASP A 251 0.22 6.38 -34.87
CA ASP A 251 0.80 7.05 -36.03
C ASP A 251 0.02 6.78 -37.32
N THR A 252 -0.99 5.92 -37.26
CA THR A 252 -1.98 5.69 -38.32
C THR A 252 -3.34 6.28 -37.98
N ALA A 253 -4.10 6.62 -39.03
CA ALA A 253 -5.46 7.11 -38.89
C ALA A 253 -6.38 6.04 -38.29
N GLU A 254 -7.45 6.49 -37.61
CA GLU A 254 -8.47 5.64 -36.98
C GLU A 254 -7.94 4.68 -35.90
N CYS A 255 -6.74 4.96 -35.38
CA CYS A 255 -6.03 4.07 -34.47
C CYS A 255 -5.98 2.60 -34.96
N ALA A 256 -5.72 2.40 -36.26
CA ALA A 256 -5.74 1.08 -36.90
C ALA A 256 -4.64 0.12 -36.41
N SER A 257 -3.54 0.65 -35.90
CA SER A 257 -2.38 -0.10 -35.36
C SER A 257 -1.76 0.65 -34.17
N PRO A 258 -2.46 0.76 -33.04
CA PRO A 258 -2.05 1.60 -31.91
C PRO A 258 -0.61 1.30 -31.48
N LEU A 259 0.19 2.35 -31.33
CA LEU A 259 1.51 2.28 -30.72
C LEU A 259 1.40 2.23 -29.19
N GLU A 260 0.41 2.96 -28.65
CA GLU A 260 0.10 2.98 -27.23
C GLU A 260 -1.32 2.50 -26.97
N THR A 261 -1.46 1.56 -26.04
CA THR A 261 -2.75 1.10 -25.50
C THR A 261 -2.73 1.28 -23.99
N LEU A 262 -3.38 2.34 -23.52
CA LEU A 262 -3.27 2.82 -22.15
C LEU A 262 -4.54 2.45 -21.37
N ASP A 263 -4.39 1.52 -20.42
CA ASP A 263 -5.49 1.05 -19.59
C ASP A 263 -6.02 2.15 -18.68
N VAL A 264 -7.32 2.43 -18.77
CA VAL A 264 -8.00 3.33 -17.84
C VAL A 264 -8.20 2.60 -16.50
N PRO A 265 -7.88 3.22 -15.36
CA PRO A 265 -8.13 2.62 -14.05
C PRO A 265 -9.63 2.45 -13.79
N ALA A 266 -9.98 1.69 -12.75
CA ALA A 266 -11.37 1.53 -12.34
C ALA A 266 -12.02 2.88 -12.03
N LEU A 267 -13.19 3.14 -12.62
CA LEU A 267 -13.93 4.38 -12.45
C LEU A 267 -15.12 4.18 -11.52
N VAL A 268 -15.41 5.20 -10.72
CA VAL A 268 -16.64 5.28 -9.94
C VAL A 268 -17.73 5.88 -10.82
N ALA A 269 -18.94 5.30 -10.75
CA ALA A 269 -20.09 5.77 -11.52
C ALA A 269 -20.36 7.27 -11.30
N ASP A 270 -20.69 7.97 -12.38
CA ASP A 270 -21.08 9.38 -12.42
C ASP A 270 -20.08 10.36 -11.78
N THR A 271 -18.81 9.97 -11.68
CA THR A 271 -17.75 10.79 -11.10
C THR A 271 -16.68 11.10 -12.13
N TRP A 272 -16.26 12.37 -12.21
CA TRP A 272 -15.11 12.76 -13.02
C TRP A 272 -13.82 12.32 -12.33
N THR A 273 -13.03 11.49 -13.00
CA THR A 273 -11.75 10.99 -12.52
C THR A 273 -10.63 11.56 -13.40
N TYR A 274 -9.62 12.16 -12.77
CA TYR A 274 -8.40 12.55 -13.46
C TYR A 274 -7.49 11.34 -13.57
N VAL A 275 -7.29 10.86 -14.79
CA VAL A 275 -6.52 9.67 -15.09
C VAL A 275 -5.12 10.07 -15.52
N ARG A 276 -4.13 9.34 -15.01
CA ARG A 276 -2.72 9.48 -15.36
C ARG A 276 -2.13 8.10 -15.60
N VAL A 277 -1.83 7.78 -16.85
CA VAL A 277 -1.33 6.46 -17.27
C VAL A 277 0.06 6.63 -17.88
N ALA A 278 0.99 5.75 -17.52
CA ALA A 278 2.33 5.75 -18.11
C ALA A 278 2.26 5.34 -19.57
N LEU A 279 3.00 6.03 -20.44
CA LEU A 279 3.21 5.57 -21.81
C LEU A 279 4.04 4.28 -21.78
N ALA A 280 3.72 3.30 -22.61
CA ALA A 280 4.38 2.00 -22.60
C ALA A 280 5.76 2.06 -23.25
N ASN A 281 5.87 2.75 -24.39
CA ASN A 281 7.09 2.91 -25.16
C ASN A 281 7.20 4.31 -25.77
N PRO A 282 7.29 5.37 -24.94
CA PRO A 282 7.26 6.75 -25.44
C PRO A 282 8.32 6.99 -26.52
N GLU A 283 9.52 6.42 -26.41
CA GLU A 283 10.61 6.64 -27.38
C GLU A 283 10.27 6.27 -28.84
N THR A 284 9.23 5.46 -29.09
CA THR A 284 8.75 5.16 -30.45
C THR A 284 7.70 6.13 -30.98
N ASP A 285 7.12 6.97 -30.13
CA ASP A 285 5.98 7.85 -30.42
C ASP A 285 6.40 9.14 -31.13
N THR A 286 7.17 9.01 -32.21
CA THR A 286 7.77 10.15 -32.93
C THR A 286 6.81 10.89 -33.86
N ALA A 287 5.68 10.27 -34.21
CA ALA A 287 4.77 10.80 -35.23
C ALA A 287 3.30 10.41 -34.99
N ILE A 288 2.82 10.54 -33.75
CA ILE A 288 1.41 10.24 -33.43
C ILE A 288 0.48 11.22 -34.15
N ILE A 289 -0.57 10.70 -34.79
CA ILE A 289 -1.56 11.47 -35.55
C ILE A 289 -3.01 11.22 -35.12
N SER A 290 -3.29 10.15 -34.37
CA SER A 290 -4.65 9.79 -33.97
C SER A 290 -4.71 9.43 -32.48
N VAL A 291 -5.84 9.79 -31.86
CA VAL A 291 -6.22 9.39 -30.51
C VAL A 291 -7.59 8.71 -30.56
N GLY A 292 -7.76 7.63 -29.81
CA GLY A 292 -8.99 6.87 -29.78
C GLY A 292 -9.37 6.40 -28.39
N LEU A 293 -10.65 6.11 -28.19
CA LEU A 293 -11.14 5.42 -27.00
C LEU A 293 -11.67 4.04 -27.40
N ASN A 294 -11.10 3.01 -26.79
CA ASN A 294 -11.47 1.62 -27.01
C ASN A 294 -12.20 1.05 -25.81
N TYR A 295 -13.18 0.21 -26.12
CA TYR A 295 -14.05 -0.47 -25.19
C TYR A 295 -13.69 -1.96 -25.24
N THR A 296 -12.88 -2.38 -24.28
CA THR A 296 -12.19 -3.69 -24.33
C THR A 296 -13.08 -4.84 -23.93
N VAL A 297 -14.04 -4.57 -23.04
CA VAL A 297 -14.98 -5.51 -22.44
C VAL A 297 -16.38 -4.93 -22.54
N ASP A 298 -17.36 -5.79 -22.78
CA ASP A 298 -18.78 -5.42 -22.72
C ASP A 298 -19.18 -5.11 -21.28
N ILE A 299 -19.09 -3.83 -20.89
CA ILE A 299 -19.57 -3.32 -19.60
C ILE A 299 -21.08 -2.97 -19.65
N GLY A 300 -21.75 -3.24 -20.77
CA GLY A 300 -23.15 -2.91 -21.00
C GLY A 300 -23.39 -1.43 -21.37
N ALA A 301 -24.67 -1.03 -21.37
CA ALA A 301 -25.05 0.32 -21.76
C ALA A 301 -24.48 1.36 -20.79
N ALA A 302 -23.70 2.29 -21.34
CA ALA A 302 -22.97 3.29 -20.57
C ALA A 302 -22.88 4.61 -21.34
N THR A 303 -22.81 5.72 -20.62
CA THR A 303 -22.41 7.01 -21.18
C THR A 303 -21.03 7.35 -20.67
N ILE A 304 -20.12 7.71 -21.57
CA ILE A 304 -18.73 8.03 -21.28
C ILE A 304 -18.46 9.46 -21.71
N TRP A 305 -17.74 10.21 -20.88
CA TRP A 305 -17.28 11.56 -21.19
C TRP A 305 -15.76 11.62 -21.08
N ILE A 306 -15.12 12.34 -21.98
CA ILE A 306 -13.67 12.61 -21.95
C ILE A 306 -13.40 14.11 -22.15
N ASN A 307 -12.33 14.61 -21.52
CA ASN A 307 -11.95 16.03 -21.58
C ASN A 307 -10.44 16.21 -21.29
N ASP A 308 -9.80 17.19 -21.96
CA ASP A 308 -8.41 17.61 -21.74
C ASP A 308 -7.36 16.49 -21.83
N VAL A 309 -7.23 15.86 -23.01
CA VAL A 309 -6.23 14.82 -23.27
C VAL A 309 -4.88 15.44 -23.62
N LYS A 310 -3.86 15.11 -22.82
CA LYS A 310 -2.49 15.62 -23.00
C LYS A 310 -1.46 14.61 -22.56
N THR A 311 -0.22 14.78 -23.00
CA THR A 311 0.94 14.11 -22.42
C THR A 311 1.76 15.06 -21.58
N VAL A 312 2.52 14.48 -20.63
CA VAL A 312 3.37 15.25 -19.73
C VAL A 312 4.75 14.60 -19.58
N LEU A 313 5.77 15.44 -19.47
CA LEU A 313 7.12 15.04 -19.06
C LEU A 313 7.24 15.26 -17.55
N ASN A 314 7.16 14.17 -16.78
CA ASN A 314 7.03 14.20 -15.33
C ASN A 314 8.25 14.83 -14.64
N SER A 315 9.44 14.65 -15.20
CA SER A 315 10.69 15.18 -14.66
C SER A 315 10.72 16.72 -14.55
N THR A 316 9.89 17.42 -15.33
CA THR A 316 9.81 18.89 -15.34
C THR A 316 8.79 19.45 -14.35
N ALA A 317 8.04 18.59 -13.66
CA ALA A 317 6.95 19.00 -12.77
C ALA A 317 7.46 19.84 -11.59
N LYS A 318 6.95 21.07 -11.47
CA LYS A 318 7.20 21.96 -10.34
C LYS A 318 6.01 21.93 -9.39
N TRP A 319 6.32 21.76 -8.11
CA TRP A 319 5.33 21.61 -7.04
C TRP A 319 5.47 22.73 -6.03
N VAL A 320 4.35 23.29 -5.58
CA VAL A 320 4.31 24.30 -4.52
C VAL A 320 3.38 23.82 -3.41
N ALA A 321 3.85 23.93 -2.17
CA ALA A 321 3.06 23.58 -1.01
C ALA A 321 1.89 24.56 -0.81
N LEU A 322 0.69 24.01 -0.65
CA LEU A 322 -0.50 24.76 -0.28
C LEU A 322 -0.44 25.09 1.22
N GLN A 323 -0.61 26.36 1.55
CA GLN A 323 -0.56 26.82 2.93
C GLN A 323 -1.67 26.20 3.77
N LYS A 324 -1.35 25.86 5.03
CA LYS A 324 -2.23 25.09 5.93
C LYS A 324 -3.63 25.69 6.10
N HIS A 325 -3.74 27.01 6.19
CA HIS A 325 -5.03 27.68 6.41
C HIS A 325 -5.95 27.66 5.18
N LEU A 326 -5.46 27.17 4.04
CA LEU A 326 -6.21 27.09 2.78
C LEU A 326 -6.91 25.75 2.57
N TRP A 327 -6.72 24.79 3.48
CA TRP A 327 -7.35 23.48 3.41
C TRP A 327 -7.71 22.93 4.78
N GLY A 328 -8.54 21.89 4.80
CA GLY A 328 -8.88 21.10 5.98
C GLY A 328 -9.37 19.71 5.63
N VAL A 329 -9.63 18.91 6.65
CA VAL A 329 -10.11 17.53 6.51
C VAL A 329 -11.42 17.43 7.27
N ASP A 330 -12.47 16.94 6.61
CA ASP A 330 -13.65 16.41 7.29
C ASP A 330 -13.42 14.94 7.60
N VAL A 331 -13.19 14.66 8.88
CA VAL A 331 -12.87 13.33 9.39
C VAL A 331 -14.04 12.35 9.19
N ASN A 332 -15.29 12.82 9.22
CA ASN A 332 -16.46 11.95 9.12
C ASN A 332 -16.77 11.56 7.68
N ALA A 333 -16.65 12.52 6.77
CA ALA A 333 -16.86 12.29 5.34
C ALA A 333 -15.62 11.70 4.65
N ARG A 334 -14.44 11.88 5.26
CA ARG A 334 -13.12 11.58 4.68
C ARG A 334 -12.79 12.48 3.47
N ASP A 335 -13.21 13.74 3.56
CA ASP A 335 -13.07 14.73 2.49
C ASP A 335 -11.94 15.72 2.79
N LEU A 336 -11.15 16.02 1.78
CA LEU A 336 -10.30 17.19 1.72
C LEU A 336 -11.16 18.41 1.37
N ILE A 337 -11.16 19.42 2.23
CA ILE A 337 -11.88 20.68 2.02
C ILE A 337 -10.91 21.78 1.64
N LEU A 338 -11.10 22.42 0.49
CA LEU A 338 -10.36 23.62 0.07
C LEU A 338 -11.15 24.88 0.38
N THR A 339 -10.53 25.88 1.02
CA THR A 339 -11.15 27.21 1.21
C THR A 339 -11.31 27.91 -0.14
N SER A 340 -12.11 28.98 -0.22
CA SER A 340 -12.25 29.76 -1.46
C SER A 340 -10.91 30.26 -2.00
N VAL A 341 -10.03 30.73 -1.12
CA VAL A 341 -8.67 31.16 -1.47
C VAL A 341 -7.80 29.97 -1.83
N GLY A 342 -7.96 28.82 -1.16
CA GLY A 342 -7.26 27.58 -1.49
C GLY A 342 -7.59 27.09 -2.90
N ARG A 343 -8.87 27.06 -3.26
CA ARG A 343 -9.34 26.72 -4.60
C ARG A 343 -8.80 27.66 -5.66
N ALA A 344 -8.86 28.97 -5.42
CA ALA A 344 -8.32 29.96 -6.34
C ALA A 344 -6.80 29.81 -6.52
N ARG A 345 -6.08 29.37 -5.48
CA ARG A 345 -4.64 29.16 -5.51
C ARG A 345 -4.23 27.88 -6.24
N VAL A 346 -4.95 26.79 -6.02
CA VAL A 346 -4.75 25.51 -6.72
C VAL A 346 -5.14 25.67 -8.19
N GLY A 347 -6.26 26.33 -8.47
CA GLY A 347 -6.78 26.50 -9.83
C GLY A 347 -7.04 25.16 -10.50
N TYR A 348 -6.71 25.08 -11.79
CA TYR A 348 -6.75 23.85 -12.59
C TYR A 348 -5.40 23.14 -12.53
N SER A 349 -5.13 22.44 -11.43
CA SER A 349 -3.82 21.81 -11.20
C SER A 349 -3.94 20.45 -10.52
N LEU A 350 -3.04 19.55 -10.88
CA LEU A 350 -2.85 18.28 -10.18
C LEU A 350 -2.45 18.53 -8.73
N LEU A 351 -3.07 17.81 -7.82
CA LEU A 351 -2.75 17.82 -6.39
C LEU A 351 -1.89 16.63 -6.04
N LYS A 352 -0.96 16.87 -5.13
CA LYS A 352 -0.14 15.86 -4.50
C LYS A 352 -0.43 15.86 -3.02
N LEU A 353 -1.02 14.78 -2.55
CA LEU A 353 -1.19 14.52 -1.13
C LEU A 353 0.06 13.81 -0.61
N VAL A 354 0.62 14.32 0.47
CA VAL A 354 1.73 13.71 1.20
C VAL A 354 1.24 13.47 2.62
N GLY A 355 1.35 12.23 3.08
CA GLY A 355 0.78 11.80 4.36
C GLY A 355 1.30 10.43 4.75
N GLY A 356 0.44 9.63 5.37
CA GLY A 356 0.76 8.23 5.63
C GLY A 356 -0.43 7.41 6.13
N ASP A 357 -0.25 6.09 6.12
CA ASP A 357 -1.18 5.13 6.73
C ASP A 357 -0.73 4.74 8.15
N LYS A 358 -1.62 4.08 8.88
CA LYS A 358 -1.32 3.41 10.14
C LYS A 358 -0.34 2.27 9.87
N PRO A 359 0.67 2.08 10.74
CA PRO A 359 1.61 0.99 10.58
C PRO A 359 0.92 -0.38 10.51
N VAL A 360 1.37 -1.22 9.60
CA VAL A 360 0.89 -2.59 9.42
C VAL A 360 1.13 -3.41 10.69
N LEU A 361 0.13 -4.22 11.04
CA LEU A 361 0.25 -5.18 12.13
C LEU A 361 0.98 -6.42 11.64
N LEU A 362 1.84 -6.97 12.49
CA LEU A 362 2.68 -8.12 12.17
C LEU A 362 1.89 -9.42 12.36
N ASP A 363 1.63 -10.13 11.26
CA ASP A 363 0.82 -11.35 11.19
C ASP A 363 1.64 -12.60 10.84
N ALA A 364 2.71 -12.48 10.07
CA ALA A 364 3.63 -13.56 9.70
C ALA A 364 5.08 -13.28 10.11
N ASP A 365 5.89 -14.34 10.29
CA ASP A 365 7.27 -14.20 10.79
C ASP A 365 8.21 -13.43 9.86
N ALA A 366 7.92 -13.40 8.56
CA ALA A 366 8.65 -12.64 7.56
C ALA A 366 8.20 -11.17 7.45
N THR A 367 7.06 -10.77 8.04
CA THR A 367 6.55 -9.40 7.96
C THR A 367 7.50 -8.44 8.69
N ALA A 368 7.98 -7.41 7.99
CA ALA A 368 8.85 -6.37 8.54
C ALA A 368 8.04 -5.32 9.29
N SER A 369 8.61 -4.78 10.37
CA SER A 369 8.02 -3.66 11.11
C SER A 369 8.17 -2.34 10.36
N GLU A 370 7.14 -1.51 10.35
CA GLU A 370 7.20 -0.10 9.90
C GLU A 370 7.48 0.86 11.06
N VAL A 371 7.49 0.33 12.28
CA VAL A 371 7.80 1.05 13.52
C VAL A 371 9.21 0.68 13.96
N ASP A 372 9.90 1.62 14.61
CA ASP A 372 11.19 1.38 15.26
C ASP A 372 11.16 0.12 16.13
N ASP A 373 11.99 -0.86 15.78
CA ASP A 373 12.04 -2.14 16.46
C ASP A 373 12.31 -1.98 17.94
N TRP A 374 13.15 -1.01 18.32
CA TRP A 374 13.53 -0.81 19.71
C TRP A 374 12.33 -0.37 20.56
N TYR A 375 11.46 0.51 20.03
CA TYR A 375 10.20 0.83 20.66
C TYR A 375 9.32 -0.43 20.84
N VAL A 376 9.11 -1.18 19.76
CA VAL A 376 8.23 -2.37 19.77
C VAL A 376 8.75 -3.42 20.74
N ILE A 377 10.05 -3.72 20.71
CA ILE A 377 10.73 -4.65 21.61
C ILE A 377 10.58 -4.21 23.06
N CYS A 378 10.89 -2.94 23.39
CA CYS A 378 10.79 -2.45 24.76
C CYS A 378 9.36 -2.53 25.28
N ARG A 379 8.39 -2.05 24.49
CA ARG A 379 7.00 -2.01 24.92
C ARG A 379 6.39 -3.41 25.04
N ALA A 380 6.64 -4.28 24.06
CA ALA A 380 6.19 -5.68 24.13
C ALA A 380 6.85 -6.44 25.28
N THR A 381 8.12 -6.16 25.60
CA THR A 381 8.80 -6.74 26.78
C THR A 381 8.15 -6.29 28.08
N ALA A 382 7.83 -5.00 28.22
CA ALA A 382 7.15 -4.49 29.41
C ALA A 382 5.76 -5.14 29.58
N LEU A 383 4.98 -5.25 28.51
CA LEU A 383 3.68 -5.94 28.50
C LEU A 383 3.83 -7.42 28.88
N THR A 384 4.83 -8.10 28.31
CA THR A 384 5.13 -9.51 28.63
C THR A 384 5.45 -9.70 30.10
N LEU A 385 6.32 -8.86 30.68
CA LEU A 385 6.71 -8.96 32.10
C LEU A 385 5.56 -8.60 33.06
N ARG A 386 4.61 -7.77 32.64
CA ARG A 386 3.39 -7.49 33.42
C ARG A 386 2.43 -8.67 33.43
N ALA A 387 2.27 -9.35 32.30
CA ALA A 387 1.42 -10.54 32.19
C ALA A 387 2.07 -11.78 32.82
N HIS A 388 3.38 -11.93 32.63
CA HIS A 388 4.19 -13.06 33.06
C HIS A 388 5.44 -12.56 33.83
N PRO A 389 5.30 -12.20 35.12
CA PRO A 389 6.41 -11.73 35.92
C PRO A 389 7.60 -12.69 35.90
N GLN A 390 8.81 -12.13 35.95
CA GLN A 390 10.06 -12.88 36.03
C GLN A 390 10.95 -12.27 37.11
N GLU A 391 11.49 -13.11 37.99
CA GLU A 391 12.39 -12.67 39.05
C GLU A 391 13.62 -11.96 38.47
N GLY A 392 14.00 -10.83 39.06
CA GLY A 392 15.13 -10.02 38.61
C GLY A 392 14.89 -9.18 37.35
N LYS A 393 13.66 -9.16 36.80
CA LYS A 393 13.29 -8.34 35.63
C LYS A 393 12.22 -7.33 36.00
N ASP A 394 12.51 -6.04 35.86
CA ASP A 394 11.58 -4.95 36.16
C ASP A 394 10.84 -4.47 34.89
N PRO A 395 9.51 -4.59 34.81
CA PRO A 395 8.74 -4.05 33.69
C PRO A 395 8.85 -2.52 33.55
N ASN A 396 9.06 -1.77 34.64
CA ASN A 396 9.11 -0.31 34.59
C ASN A 396 10.36 0.21 33.87
N TYR A 397 11.47 -0.53 33.95
CA TYR A 397 12.67 -0.21 33.18
C TYR A 397 12.37 -0.21 31.67
N TRP A 398 11.67 -1.23 31.20
CA TRP A 398 11.32 -1.39 29.79
C TRP A 398 10.30 -0.36 29.31
N ASP A 399 9.32 -0.01 30.16
CA ASP A 399 8.40 1.10 29.88
C ASP A 399 9.15 2.42 29.70
N LEU A 400 10.15 2.71 30.55
CA LEU A 400 10.96 3.92 30.42
C LEU A 400 11.77 3.92 29.11
N GLN A 401 12.31 2.78 28.68
CA GLN A 401 13.00 2.69 27.39
C GLN A 401 12.03 2.86 26.22
N ALA A 402 10.83 2.29 26.32
CA ALA A 402 9.77 2.44 25.32
C ALA A 402 9.36 3.92 25.20
N GLU A 403 9.16 4.64 26.31
CA GLU A 403 8.84 6.07 26.26
C GLU A 403 9.99 6.90 25.66
N ARG A 404 11.25 6.56 25.97
CA ARG A 404 12.41 7.20 25.33
C ARG A 404 12.46 6.97 23.83
N ALA A 405 12.14 5.76 23.37
CA ALA A 405 12.05 5.44 21.95
C ALA A 405 10.87 6.17 21.28
N LYS A 406 9.70 6.15 21.93
CA LYS A 406 8.48 6.86 21.50
C LYS A 406 8.69 8.37 21.37
N MET A 407 9.49 8.98 22.24
CA MET A 407 9.85 10.39 22.13
C MET A 407 10.70 10.71 20.90
N LYS A 408 11.40 9.73 20.30
CA LYS A 408 12.15 9.95 19.06
C LYS A 408 11.22 9.95 17.83
N HIS A 409 10.07 9.27 17.91
CA HIS A 409 9.00 9.38 16.92
C HIS A 409 8.29 10.73 17.07
N HIS A 410 8.75 11.69 16.28
CA HIS A 410 8.10 12.99 16.17
C HIS A 410 7.16 12.95 14.97
N LEU A 411 5.92 13.36 15.20
CA LEU A 411 5.04 13.75 14.11
C LEU A 411 5.72 14.86 13.29
N PRO A 412 5.70 14.77 11.95
CA PRO A 412 5.96 15.93 11.13
C PRO A 412 5.08 17.10 11.61
N ALA A 413 5.67 18.29 11.72
CA ALA A 413 4.90 19.45 12.12
C ALA A 413 3.72 19.64 11.17
N ASN A 414 2.51 19.80 11.71
CA ASN A 414 1.27 20.15 10.99
C ASN A 414 0.43 19.01 10.37
N THR A 415 0.67 17.76 10.74
CA THR A 415 -0.18 16.60 10.42
C THR A 415 -1.66 16.80 10.79
N ARG A 416 -2.58 16.37 9.91
CA ARG A 416 -4.04 16.28 10.15
C ARG A 416 -4.52 14.85 9.95
N LYS A 417 -5.27 14.31 10.92
CA LYS A 417 -5.85 12.97 10.85
C LYS A 417 -7.00 12.90 9.85
N VAL A 418 -7.07 11.77 9.17
CA VAL A 418 -8.13 11.37 8.24
C VAL A 418 -8.79 10.12 8.82
N GLY A 419 -9.90 10.31 9.55
CA GLY A 419 -10.63 9.22 10.24
C GLY A 419 -10.39 9.15 11.74
#